data_AF-A0A7S0I6I5-F1
#
_entry.id   AF-A0A7S0I6I5-F1
#
_cell.length_a   1.000
_cell.length_b   1.000
_cell.length_c   1.000
_cell.angle_alpha   90.00
_cell.angle_beta   90.00
_cell.angle_gamma   90.00
#
_symmetry.space_group_name_H-M   'P 1'
#
loop_
_entity.id
_entity.type
_entity.pdbx_description
1 polymer ?
#
loop_
_entity_poly.entity_id
_entity_poly.type
_entity_poly.pdbx_seq_one_letter_code
_entity_poly.pdbx_strand_id
1 'polypeptide(L)'
;QLHKLFEPAKFGGAPVLQVFDSLFGASTDRGCRTCAIGVEPNPRHTQRLDRLESTLSAAGAGVIVLRGAAGTSESQVTLALPRKGAGEGVDLDARVGDTTARSQRQSPRELMVTVPQFDLAAIIRHVRGRLPKHAPLLMKLDVEGQEYRILPELLLSQSFCLVTKVFLEWHPHIYSTEQLSARQHVGAEQRGRRGVQAANALARAVTTTTVQAAGTPDCPVEISALDDETYLTGHMSWPHAPVCAKHATLAGGARAASISETPVSGYCSETVLTCRSRDHKCSHCKTGYSGSWHARRFNITSLDECARMCTGCQNCAFVSYLPSAQPASCEWFSECEAPLYPMAGALSRAVPRRQQDE
;
A
#
# COMPACT_ATOMS: atom_id res chain seq x y z
N GLN A 1 5.36 -5.62 -1.62
CA GLN A 1 5.95 -6.95 -1.29
C GLN A 1 5.10 -8.14 -1.76
N LEU A 2 3.81 -8.23 -1.42
CA LEU A 2 2.95 -9.37 -1.81
C LEU A 2 3.00 -9.73 -3.31
N HIS A 3 2.93 -8.72 -4.18
CA HIS A 3 3.01 -8.94 -5.63
C HIS A 3 4.36 -9.56 -6.05
N LYS A 4 5.49 -9.19 -5.43
CA LYS A 4 6.82 -9.77 -5.68
C LYS A 4 6.92 -11.23 -5.27
N LEU A 5 6.23 -11.60 -4.20
CA LEU A 5 6.22 -12.97 -3.70
C LEU A 5 5.55 -13.91 -4.70
N PHE A 6 4.40 -13.51 -5.24
CA PHE A 6 3.56 -14.34 -6.10
C PHE A 6 3.85 -14.18 -7.61
N GLU A 7 4.38 -13.03 -8.05
CA GLU A 7 4.71 -12.78 -9.48
C GLU A 7 6.15 -12.26 -9.66
N PRO A 8 7.17 -13.01 -9.20
CA PRO A 8 8.57 -12.57 -9.22
C PRO A 8 9.10 -12.20 -10.60
N ALA A 9 8.61 -12.84 -11.66
CA ALA A 9 9.04 -12.56 -13.05
C ALA A 9 8.80 -11.10 -13.47
N LYS A 10 7.80 -10.44 -12.88
CA LYS A 10 7.51 -9.04 -13.16
C LYS A 10 8.51 -8.09 -12.47
N PHE A 11 9.14 -8.53 -11.38
CA PHE A 11 10.07 -7.73 -10.57
C PHE A 11 11.53 -8.17 -10.76
N GLY A 12 11.95 -8.38 -12.00
CA GLY A 12 13.32 -8.77 -12.31
C GLY A 12 14.34 -7.83 -11.66
N GLY A 13 15.29 -8.40 -10.90
CA GLY A 13 16.33 -7.64 -10.20
C GLY A 13 15.93 -7.07 -8.84
N ALA A 14 14.69 -7.26 -8.37
CA ALA A 14 14.31 -6.86 -7.03
C ALA A 14 15.09 -7.68 -5.98
N PRO A 15 15.80 -7.03 -5.05
CA PRO A 15 16.71 -7.71 -4.11
C PRO A 15 15.97 -8.68 -3.17
N VAL A 16 14.68 -8.44 -2.89
CA VAL A 16 13.86 -9.35 -2.06
C VAL A 16 13.70 -10.73 -2.68
N LEU A 17 13.80 -10.85 -4.00
CA LEU A 17 13.59 -12.13 -4.69
C LEU A 17 14.61 -13.18 -4.28
N GLN A 18 15.87 -12.79 -4.06
CA GLN A 18 16.92 -13.71 -3.60
C GLN A 18 16.59 -14.29 -2.22
N VAL A 19 15.98 -13.49 -1.35
CA VAL A 19 15.55 -13.94 -0.02
C VAL A 19 14.33 -14.83 -0.10
N PHE A 20 13.35 -14.48 -0.95
CA PHE A 20 12.21 -15.36 -1.17
C PHE A 20 12.63 -16.71 -1.77
N ASP A 21 13.59 -16.71 -2.69
CA ASP A 21 14.11 -17.94 -3.29
C ASP A 21 14.88 -18.79 -2.27
N SER A 22 15.65 -18.17 -1.38
CA SER A 22 16.40 -18.90 -0.35
C SER A 22 15.49 -19.53 0.72
N LEU A 23 14.41 -18.84 1.11
CA LEU A 23 13.49 -19.33 2.13
C LEU A 23 12.43 -20.27 1.53
N PHE A 24 11.75 -19.85 0.47
CA PHE A 24 10.56 -20.54 -0.02
C PHE A 24 10.81 -21.37 -1.29
N GLY A 25 12.04 -21.35 -1.80
CA GLY A 25 12.41 -22.00 -3.05
C GLY A 25 12.10 -21.16 -4.29
N ALA A 26 12.50 -21.69 -5.45
CA ALA A 26 12.43 -21.00 -6.73
C ALA A 26 11.02 -20.53 -7.11
N SER A 27 10.98 -19.42 -7.85
CA SER A 27 9.79 -18.69 -8.32
C SER A 27 8.68 -19.53 -8.97
N THR A 28 9.01 -20.63 -9.66
CA THR A 28 8.06 -21.39 -10.50
C THR A 28 6.98 -22.14 -9.71
N ASP A 29 7.18 -22.39 -8.41
CA ASP A 29 6.21 -23.12 -7.56
C ASP A 29 6.03 -22.48 -6.17
N ARG A 30 6.77 -21.41 -5.87
CA ARG A 30 6.71 -20.69 -4.59
C ARG A 30 5.30 -20.20 -4.25
N GLY A 31 4.60 -19.63 -5.25
CA GLY A 31 3.26 -19.08 -5.06
C GLY A 31 2.22 -20.10 -4.58
N CYS A 32 2.48 -21.39 -4.73
CA CYS A 32 1.58 -22.48 -4.34
C CYS A 32 1.88 -23.12 -3.00
N ARG A 33 3.05 -22.84 -2.45
CA ARG A 33 3.51 -23.40 -1.17
C ARG A 33 3.66 -22.35 -0.09
N THR A 34 3.52 -21.08 -0.45
CA THR A 34 3.65 -19.95 0.47
C THR A 34 2.31 -19.23 0.60
N CYS A 35 1.95 -18.91 1.83
CA CYS A 35 0.85 -18.00 2.13
C CYS A 35 1.40 -16.65 2.60
N ALA A 36 0.62 -15.59 2.45
CA ALA A 36 1.00 -14.27 2.90
C ALA A 36 -0.15 -13.58 3.66
N ILE A 37 0.21 -12.87 4.73
CA ILE A 37 -0.70 -12.03 5.49
C ILE A 37 -0.15 -10.60 5.42
N GLY A 38 -0.94 -9.68 4.89
CA GLY A 38 -0.67 -8.25 4.96
C GLY A 38 -1.42 -7.59 6.11
N VAL A 39 -0.87 -6.54 6.71
CA VAL A 39 -1.53 -5.71 7.72
C VAL A 39 -1.25 -4.26 7.34
N GLU A 40 -2.29 -3.52 6.94
CA GLU A 40 -2.15 -2.12 6.50
C GLU A 40 -3.29 -1.27 7.08
N PRO A 41 -3.00 -0.30 7.96
CA PRO A 41 -4.02 0.52 8.60
C PRO A 41 -4.54 1.66 7.72
N ASN A 42 -3.80 2.12 6.72
CA ASN A 42 -4.15 3.32 5.98
C ASN A 42 -5.39 3.09 5.08
N PRO A 43 -6.52 3.75 5.37
CA PRO A 43 -7.75 3.56 4.59
C PRO A 43 -7.60 3.98 3.13
N ARG A 44 -6.58 4.79 2.78
CA ARG A 44 -6.29 5.18 1.39
C ARG A 44 -5.81 4.00 0.55
N HIS A 45 -5.24 2.98 1.17
CA HIS A 45 -4.74 1.80 0.48
C HIS A 45 -5.78 0.68 0.40
N THR A 46 -6.87 0.77 1.17
CA THR A 46 -7.88 -0.30 1.32
C THR A 46 -8.35 -0.82 -0.03
N GLN A 47 -8.76 0.05 -0.95
CA GLN A 47 -9.25 -0.37 -2.26
C GLN A 47 -8.19 -1.11 -3.10
N ARG A 48 -6.96 -0.59 -3.14
CA ARG A 48 -5.85 -1.24 -3.87
C ARG A 48 -5.52 -2.59 -3.26
N LEU A 49 -5.57 -2.70 -1.93
CA LEU A 49 -5.33 -3.94 -1.20
C LEU A 49 -6.47 -4.94 -1.39
N ASP A 50 -7.74 -4.50 -1.43
CA ASP A 50 -8.89 -5.36 -1.73
C ASP A 50 -8.76 -5.96 -3.14
N ARG A 51 -8.31 -5.15 -4.11
CA ARG A 51 -8.04 -5.61 -5.47
C ARG A 51 -6.86 -6.58 -5.52
N LEU A 52 -5.75 -6.25 -4.85
CA LEU A 52 -4.57 -7.12 -4.76
C LEU A 52 -4.94 -8.48 -4.17
N GLU A 53 -5.63 -8.48 -3.04
CA GLU A 53 -6.09 -9.68 -2.34
C GLU A 53 -7.02 -10.50 -3.22
N SER A 54 -8.11 -9.91 -3.72
CA SER A 54 -9.07 -10.62 -4.58
C SER A 54 -8.44 -11.18 -5.86
N THR A 55 -7.54 -10.44 -6.51
CA THR A 55 -6.93 -10.89 -7.76
C THR A 55 -5.94 -12.03 -7.52
N LEU A 56 -5.09 -11.90 -6.49
CA LEU A 56 -4.16 -12.97 -6.12
C LEU A 56 -4.90 -14.22 -5.63
N SER A 57 -5.93 -14.07 -4.80
CA SER A 57 -6.77 -15.19 -4.36
C SER A 57 -7.48 -15.86 -5.53
N ALA A 58 -8.02 -15.11 -6.50
CA ALA A 58 -8.63 -15.66 -7.71
C ALA A 58 -7.61 -16.42 -8.58
N ALA A 59 -6.34 -16.01 -8.55
CA ALA A 59 -5.24 -16.70 -9.20
C ALA A 59 -4.72 -17.92 -8.40
N GLY A 60 -5.34 -18.25 -7.27
CA GLY A 60 -5.02 -19.41 -6.43
C GLY A 60 -3.95 -19.16 -5.36
N ALA A 61 -3.55 -17.89 -5.13
CA ALA A 61 -2.60 -17.56 -4.08
C ALA A 61 -3.26 -17.57 -2.69
N GLY A 62 -2.56 -18.11 -1.69
CA GLY A 62 -2.96 -18.01 -0.29
C GLY A 62 -2.61 -16.64 0.29
N VAL A 63 -3.46 -15.64 0.07
CA VAL A 63 -3.25 -14.28 0.58
C VAL A 63 -4.45 -13.80 1.40
N ILE A 64 -4.18 -13.11 2.50
CA ILE A 64 -5.15 -12.34 3.26
C ILE A 64 -4.53 -10.99 3.57
N VAL A 65 -5.30 -9.91 3.51
CA VAL A 65 -4.84 -8.60 3.98
C VAL A 65 -5.80 -8.12 5.07
N LEU A 66 -5.26 -7.74 6.23
CA LEU A 66 -6.00 -7.19 7.36
C LEU A 66 -5.99 -5.66 7.28
N ARG A 67 -7.18 -5.04 7.29
CA ARG A 67 -7.34 -3.58 7.28
C ARG A 67 -7.26 -3.05 8.71
N GLY A 68 -6.06 -2.79 9.20
CA GLY A 68 -5.81 -2.35 10.57
C GLY A 68 -4.32 -2.25 10.87
N ALA A 69 -4.00 -1.73 12.04
CA ALA A 69 -2.62 -1.53 12.47
C ALA A 69 -2.05 -2.82 13.08
N ALA A 70 -0.79 -3.11 12.81
CA ALA A 70 -0.05 -4.06 13.63
C ALA A 70 0.31 -3.37 14.96
N GLY A 71 0.13 -4.07 16.08
CA GLY A 71 0.46 -3.54 17.40
C GLY A 71 0.67 -4.62 18.45
N THR A 72 0.56 -4.23 19.72
CA THR A 72 0.85 -5.09 20.88
C THR A 72 -0.38 -5.70 21.53
N SER A 73 -1.59 -5.35 21.06
CA SER A 73 -2.86 -5.85 21.60
C SER A 73 -4.01 -5.62 20.63
N GLU A 74 -5.04 -6.44 20.75
CA GLU A 74 -6.33 -6.26 20.07
C GLU A 74 -7.06 -5.03 20.63
N SER A 75 -7.13 -3.97 19.83
CA SER A 75 -7.73 -2.69 20.28
C SER A 75 -8.16 -1.82 19.10
N GLN A 76 -8.48 -0.56 19.37
CA GLN A 76 -8.72 0.47 18.35
C GLN A 76 -7.67 1.56 18.54
N VAL A 77 -7.08 2.02 17.44
CA VAL A 77 -6.09 3.10 17.44
C VAL A 77 -6.46 4.20 16.47
N THR A 78 -5.94 5.40 16.72
CA THR A 78 -6.17 6.54 15.83
C THR A 78 -4.95 6.79 14.97
N LEU A 79 -5.13 6.76 13.66
CA LEU A 79 -4.16 7.18 12.68
C LEU A 79 -4.29 8.68 12.40
N ALA A 80 -3.16 9.37 12.34
CA ALA A 80 -3.08 10.69 11.74
C ALA A 80 -2.71 10.54 10.25
N LEU A 81 -3.54 11.05 9.34
CA LEU A 81 -3.29 11.04 7.90
C LEU A 81 -3.14 12.48 7.38
N PRO A 82 -2.14 12.80 6.54
CA PRO A 82 -2.02 14.13 5.96
C PRO A 82 -3.21 14.42 5.04
N ARG A 83 -3.94 15.53 5.19
CA ARG A 83 -5.08 15.89 4.32
C ARG A 83 -4.60 16.09 2.87
N LYS A 84 -5.40 15.62 1.90
CA LYS A 84 -5.11 15.76 0.46
C LYS A 84 -4.80 17.23 0.13
N GLY A 85 -3.65 17.49 -0.50
CA GLY A 85 -3.21 18.82 -0.93
C GLY A 85 -2.22 19.54 0.00
N ALA A 86 -1.83 18.93 1.12
CA ALA A 86 -0.90 19.54 2.10
C ALA A 86 0.60 19.45 1.74
N GLY A 87 0.97 18.92 0.57
CA GLY A 87 2.36 18.75 0.14
C GLY A 87 2.96 17.43 0.63
N GLU A 88 3.71 16.78 -0.27
CA GLU A 88 4.49 15.53 -0.14
C GLU A 88 3.75 14.23 0.25
N GLY A 89 4.27 13.12 -0.29
CA GLY A 89 3.84 11.72 -0.17
C GLY A 89 2.62 11.41 0.69
N VAL A 90 1.48 11.18 0.04
CA VAL A 90 0.20 10.79 0.68
C VAL A 90 0.27 9.44 1.40
N ASP A 91 1.39 8.73 1.24
CA ASP A 91 1.67 7.37 1.70
C ASP A 91 2.65 7.28 2.89
N LEU A 92 3.41 8.33 3.24
CA LEU A 92 4.62 8.26 4.08
C LEU A 92 4.46 8.62 5.58
N ASP A 93 3.24 8.74 6.12
CA ASP A 93 3.09 9.40 7.44
C ASP A 93 1.88 8.92 8.27
N ALA A 94 1.35 7.73 8.00
CA ALA A 94 0.26 7.19 8.81
C ALA A 94 0.78 6.80 10.21
N ARG A 95 0.70 7.74 11.16
CA ARG A 95 1.21 7.53 12.53
C ARG A 95 0.10 7.14 13.47
N VAL A 96 0.35 6.13 14.29
CA VAL A 96 -0.55 5.77 15.40
C VAL A 96 -0.37 6.76 16.55
N GLY A 97 -1.42 7.54 16.84
CA GLY A 97 -1.48 8.46 17.97
C GLY A 97 -2.11 7.80 19.21
N ASP A 98 -1.48 8.01 20.37
CA ASP A 98 -2.06 7.65 21.68
C ASP A 98 -3.15 8.67 22.05
N THR A 99 -4.36 8.20 22.39
CA THR A 99 -5.58 9.01 22.57
C THR A 99 -5.61 9.80 23.90
N THR A 100 -4.45 10.17 24.45
CA THR A 100 -4.42 11.03 25.63
C THR A 100 -4.99 12.41 25.28
N ALA A 101 -6.05 12.80 25.99
CA ALA A 101 -6.95 13.93 25.73
C ALA A 101 -6.29 15.34 25.66
N ARG A 102 -4.95 15.44 25.76
CA ARG A 102 -4.19 16.70 25.69
C ARG A 102 -3.52 16.97 24.35
N SER A 103 -3.50 16.03 23.41
CA SER A 103 -2.89 16.21 22.07
C SER A 103 -3.89 16.64 20.98
N GLN A 104 -5.15 16.91 21.33
CA GLN A 104 -6.17 17.42 20.40
C GLN A 104 -5.98 18.91 20.00
N ARG A 105 -4.74 19.35 19.77
CA ARG A 105 -4.56 20.46 18.82
C ARG A 105 -4.69 19.84 17.44
N GLN A 106 -5.95 19.71 16.99
CA GLN A 106 -6.28 19.36 15.61
C GLN A 106 -5.44 20.24 14.69
N SER A 107 -4.39 19.67 14.12
CA SER A 107 -3.73 20.31 12.99
C SER A 107 -4.78 20.35 11.88
N PRO A 108 -5.17 21.52 11.35
CA PRO A 108 -6.12 21.59 10.24
C PRO A 108 -5.62 20.85 8.98
N ARG A 109 -4.38 20.35 9.00
CA ARG A 109 -3.73 19.57 7.94
C ARG A 109 -3.82 18.06 8.13
N GLU A 110 -4.35 17.54 9.23
CA GLU A 110 -4.43 16.09 9.48
C GLU A 110 -5.88 15.60 9.57
N LEU A 111 -6.14 14.42 9.04
CA LEU A 111 -7.37 13.66 9.19
C LEU A 111 -7.11 12.55 10.20
N MET A 112 -7.84 12.55 11.30
CA MET A 112 -7.78 11.49 12.30
C MET A 112 -8.75 10.38 11.93
N VAL A 113 -8.27 9.14 11.81
CA VAL A 113 -9.12 7.97 11.49
C VAL A 113 -8.89 6.88 12.53
N THR A 114 -9.97 6.36 13.12
CA THR A 114 -9.89 5.22 14.02
C THR A 114 -9.93 3.91 13.22
N VAL A 115 -8.99 3.01 13.52
CA VAL A 115 -8.85 1.70 12.87
C VAL A 115 -8.61 0.62 13.91
N PRO A 116 -8.95 -0.65 13.63
CA PRO A 116 -8.59 -1.75 14.50
C PRO A 116 -7.06 -1.89 14.56
N GLN A 117 -6.58 -2.34 15.71
CA GLN A 117 -5.20 -2.77 15.91
C GLN A 117 -5.21 -4.25 16.25
N PHE A 118 -4.36 -5.01 15.57
CA PHE A 118 -4.18 -6.44 15.76
C PHE A 118 -2.95 -6.71 16.63
N ASP A 119 -3.06 -7.73 17.49
CA ASP A 119 -1.93 -8.24 18.26
C ASP A 119 -1.00 -9.06 17.33
N LEU A 120 0.13 -8.46 16.98
CA LEU A 120 1.10 -9.10 16.09
C LEU A 120 1.73 -10.35 16.72
N ALA A 121 1.91 -10.38 18.05
CA ALA A 121 2.42 -11.55 18.76
C ALA A 121 1.41 -12.71 18.68
N ALA A 122 0.11 -12.42 18.80
CA ALA A 122 -0.93 -13.42 18.62
C ALA A 122 -0.95 -13.96 17.18
N ILE A 123 -0.85 -13.10 16.16
CA ILE A 123 -0.79 -13.50 14.75
C ILE A 123 0.41 -14.43 14.50
N ILE A 124 1.62 -14.04 14.93
CA ILE A 124 2.84 -14.83 14.73
C ILE A 124 2.70 -16.22 15.37
N ARG A 125 2.26 -16.28 16.63
CA ARG A 125 2.06 -17.56 17.35
C ARG A 125 1.00 -18.43 16.66
N HIS A 126 -0.10 -17.82 16.22
CA HIS A 126 -1.19 -18.50 15.52
C HIS A 126 -0.72 -19.13 14.19
N VAL A 127 0.06 -18.38 13.40
CA VAL A 127 0.62 -18.84 12.13
C VAL A 127 1.67 -19.92 12.38
N ARG A 128 2.62 -19.68 13.29
CA ARG A 128 3.67 -20.64 13.63
C ARG A 128 3.09 -21.99 14.07
N GLY A 129 2.02 -21.99 14.88
CA GLY A 129 1.34 -23.20 15.32
C GLY A 129 0.65 -24.02 14.22
N ARG A 130 0.46 -23.44 13.02
CA ARG A 130 -0.13 -24.11 11.84
C ARG A 130 0.90 -24.51 10.79
N LEU A 131 2.11 -23.99 10.88
CA LEU A 131 3.18 -24.30 9.96
C LEU A 131 3.94 -25.57 10.40
N PRO A 132 4.48 -26.37 9.45
CA PRO A 132 5.44 -27.41 9.78
C PRO A 132 6.60 -26.86 10.64
N LYS A 133 7.15 -27.68 11.54
CA LYS A 133 8.15 -27.26 12.55
C LYS A 133 9.31 -26.44 12.00
N HIS A 134 9.73 -26.71 10.77
CA HIS A 134 10.87 -26.05 10.11
C HIS A 134 10.46 -25.21 8.90
N ALA A 135 9.16 -24.99 8.68
CA ALA A 135 8.73 -24.13 7.59
C ALA A 135 9.15 -22.67 7.90
N PRO A 136 9.70 -21.97 6.91
CA PRO A 136 10.17 -20.60 7.10
C PRO A 136 8.98 -19.66 7.36
N LEU A 137 9.18 -18.70 8.26
CA LEU A 137 8.28 -17.56 8.45
C LEU A 137 9.10 -16.30 8.25
N LEU A 138 8.73 -15.50 7.27
CA LEU A 138 9.35 -14.22 6.96
C LEU A 138 8.38 -13.11 7.33
N MET A 139 8.90 -12.04 7.94
CA MET A 139 8.14 -10.84 8.26
C MET A 139 8.84 -9.61 7.67
N LYS A 140 8.11 -8.72 6.99
CA LYS A 140 8.54 -7.31 6.83
C LYS A 140 7.84 -6.50 7.91
N LEU A 141 8.61 -5.73 8.67
CA LEU A 141 8.09 -4.79 9.65
C LEU A 141 8.60 -3.39 9.29
N ASP A 142 7.64 -2.57 8.88
CA ASP A 142 7.79 -1.19 8.44
C ASP A 142 6.43 -0.55 8.77
N VAL A 143 6.37 0.10 9.94
CA VAL A 143 5.13 0.54 10.59
C VAL A 143 5.29 1.94 11.19
N GLU A 144 6.15 2.75 10.57
CA GLU A 144 6.25 4.19 10.79
C GLU A 144 6.39 4.56 12.27
N GLY A 145 7.33 3.92 12.97
CA GLY A 145 7.71 4.22 14.37
C GLY A 145 7.13 3.29 15.41
N GLN A 146 6.12 2.48 15.06
CA GLN A 146 5.54 1.52 15.99
C GLN A 146 6.46 0.33 16.29
N GLU A 147 7.58 0.19 15.57
CA GLU A 147 8.60 -0.83 15.84
C GLU A 147 9.09 -0.76 17.28
N TYR A 148 9.22 0.46 17.83
CA TYR A 148 9.70 0.69 19.20
C TYR A 148 8.70 0.30 20.29
N ARG A 149 7.42 0.06 19.96
CA ARG A 149 6.43 -0.54 20.87
C ARG A 149 6.27 -2.03 20.62
N ILE A 150 6.27 -2.44 19.35
CA ILE A 150 6.03 -3.83 18.93
C ILE A 150 7.20 -4.74 19.28
N LEU A 151 8.44 -4.36 18.94
CA LEU A 151 9.60 -5.25 19.09
C LEU A 151 9.88 -5.64 20.55
N PRO A 152 9.82 -4.73 21.54
CA PRO A 152 9.95 -5.12 22.94
C PRO A 152 8.92 -6.19 23.35
N GLU A 153 7.66 -6.03 22.93
CA GLU A 153 6.61 -7.01 23.23
C GLU A 153 6.85 -8.35 22.53
N LEU A 154 7.29 -8.34 21.27
CA LEU A 154 7.63 -9.57 20.55
C LEU A 154 8.81 -10.30 21.21
N LEU A 155 9.80 -9.58 21.74
CA LEU A 155 10.94 -10.17 22.47
C LEU A 155 10.50 -10.75 23.82
N LEU A 156 9.74 -9.98 24.61
CA LEU A 156 9.28 -10.40 25.94
C LEU A 156 8.33 -11.61 25.85
N SER A 157 7.46 -11.64 24.83
CA SER A 157 6.55 -12.77 24.58
C SER A 157 7.21 -13.95 23.86
N GLN A 158 8.51 -13.86 23.52
CA GLN A 158 9.25 -14.83 22.70
C GLN A 158 8.69 -15.04 21.28
N SER A 159 7.72 -14.23 20.85
CA SER A 159 7.11 -14.33 19.53
C SER A 159 8.07 -13.93 18.42
N PHE A 160 9.01 -13.01 18.68
CA PHE A 160 10.05 -12.61 17.72
C PHE A 160 10.89 -13.80 17.27
N CYS A 161 11.23 -14.69 18.20
CA CYS A 161 12.06 -15.86 17.98
C CYS A 161 11.35 -16.99 17.22
N LEU A 162 10.04 -16.86 17.03
CA LEU A 162 9.26 -17.78 16.17
C LEU A 162 9.36 -17.42 14.69
N VAL A 163 9.92 -16.26 14.35
CA VAL A 163 10.13 -15.83 12.96
C VAL A 163 11.50 -16.33 12.49
N THR A 164 11.59 -16.75 11.23
CA THR A 164 12.85 -17.21 10.64
C THR A 164 13.70 -16.03 10.20
N LYS A 165 13.07 -15.05 9.55
CA LYS A 165 13.75 -13.84 9.06
C LYS A 165 12.84 -12.62 9.15
N VAL A 166 13.42 -11.47 9.45
CA VAL A 166 12.71 -10.18 9.51
C VAL A 166 13.43 -9.16 8.64
N PHE A 167 12.69 -8.54 7.72
CA PHE A 167 13.06 -7.26 7.13
C PHE A 167 12.56 -6.17 8.04
N LEU A 168 13.47 -5.39 8.60
CA LEU A 168 13.15 -4.41 9.61
C LEU A 168 13.63 -3.05 9.17
N GLU A 169 12.69 -2.16 8.91
CA GLU A 169 12.96 -0.75 8.71
C GLU A 169 12.84 0.00 10.03
N TRP A 170 13.84 0.84 10.32
CA TRP A 170 13.88 1.62 11.55
C TRP A 170 13.51 3.06 11.25
N HIS A 171 12.58 3.62 12.03
CA HIS A 171 12.13 5.00 11.91
C HIS A 171 12.58 5.90 13.09
N PRO A 172 13.89 6.06 13.35
CA PRO A 172 14.37 6.83 14.52
C PRO A 172 14.09 8.33 14.41
N HIS A 173 13.87 8.83 13.19
CA HIS A 173 13.65 10.24 12.91
C HIS A 173 12.32 10.77 13.46
N ILE A 174 11.37 9.89 13.81
CA ILE A 174 10.10 10.25 14.47
C ILE A 174 10.33 10.92 15.83
N TYR A 175 11.52 10.72 16.43
CA TYR A 175 11.93 11.38 17.67
C TYR A 175 12.87 12.57 17.46
N SER A 176 13.06 13.04 16.22
CA SER A 176 13.98 14.14 15.92
C SER A 176 13.47 15.51 16.43
N THR A 177 14.41 16.38 16.79
CA THR A 177 14.15 17.72 17.35
C THR A 177 13.40 18.65 16.39
N GLU A 178 13.52 18.47 15.07
CA GLU A 178 12.86 19.34 14.07
C GLU A 178 11.33 19.21 14.06
N GLN A 179 10.79 18.02 14.33
CA GLN A 179 9.33 17.82 14.41
C GLN A 179 8.73 18.35 15.72
N LEU A 180 9.53 18.47 16.78
CA LEU A 180 9.11 18.97 18.08
C LEU A 180 9.34 20.48 18.24
N SER A 181 10.37 21.05 17.59
CA SER A 181 10.65 22.49 17.58
C SER A 181 9.61 23.30 16.79
N ALA A 182 8.98 22.69 15.78
CA ALA A 182 7.85 23.30 15.06
C ALA A 182 6.61 23.56 15.95
N ARG A 183 6.56 23.02 17.18
CA ARG A 183 5.36 23.04 18.03
C ARG A 183 5.46 23.89 19.30
N GLN A 184 6.61 24.45 19.72
CA GLN A 184 6.66 25.14 21.02
C GLN A 184 7.53 26.41 21.09
N HIS A 185 6.93 27.46 21.69
CA HIS A 185 7.56 28.72 22.07
C HIS A 185 8.60 28.57 23.20
N VAL A 186 9.57 29.49 23.18
CA VAL A 186 10.74 29.66 24.05
C VAL A 186 10.41 29.41 25.53
N GLY A 187 10.97 28.35 26.11
CA GLY A 187 10.70 27.87 27.48
C GLY A 187 10.39 26.36 27.55
N ALA A 188 9.85 25.80 26.48
CA ALA A 188 9.65 24.35 26.33
C ALA A 188 10.87 23.61 25.75
N GLU A 189 11.88 24.34 25.25
CA GLU A 189 13.05 23.78 24.59
C GLU A 189 13.87 22.82 25.47
N GLN A 190 14.09 23.13 26.75
CA GLN A 190 14.90 22.25 27.62
C GLN A 190 14.17 20.95 27.99
N ARG A 191 12.85 21.00 28.25
CA ARG A 191 12.05 19.79 28.52
C ARG A 191 11.87 18.96 27.24
N GLY A 192 11.68 19.62 26.10
CA GLY A 192 11.65 18.98 24.78
C GLY A 192 12.96 18.27 24.46
N ARG A 193 14.11 18.90 24.70
CA ARG A 193 15.43 18.29 24.50
C ARG A 193 15.65 17.05 25.36
N ARG A 194 15.29 17.07 26.65
CA ARG A 194 15.39 15.89 27.52
C ARG A 194 14.46 14.75 27.07
N GLY A 195 13.24 15.07 26.67
CA GLY A 195 12.29 14.10 26.12
C GLY A 195 12.81 13.43 24.85
N VAL A 196 13.35 14.22 23.91
CA VAL A 196 13.98 13.72 22.68
C VAL A 196 15.18 12.83 22.97
N GLN A 197 16.06 13.26 23.88
CA GLN A 197 17.23 12.47 24.27
C GLN A 197 16.82 11.12 24.88
N ALA A 198 15.80 11.11 25.74
CA ALA A 198 15.27 9.89 26.33
C ALA A 198 14.63 8.97 25.28
N ALA A 199 13.83 9.53 24.35
CA ALA A 199 13.23 8.76 23.26
C ALA A 199 14.29 8.17 22.32
N ASN A 200 15.30 8.94 21.95
CA ASN A 200 16.43 8.45 21.16
C ASN A 200 17.25 7.38 21.90
N ALA A 201 17.41 7.52 23.22
CA ALA A 201 18.08 6.51 24.03
C ALA A 201 17.26 5.21 24.08
N LEU A 202 15.94 5.30 24.24
CA LEU A 202 15.04 4.16 24.18
C LEU A 202 15.08 3.49 22.80
N ALA A 203 14.97 4.26 21.72
CA ALA A 203 15.05 3.74 20.35
C ALA A 203 16.34 2.96 20.13
N ARG A 204 17.49 3.51 20.52
CA ARG A 204 18.78 2.81 20.47
C ARG A 204 18.79 1.54 21.31
N ALA A 205 18.28 1.60 22.55
CA ALA A 205 18.25 0.44 23.44
C ALA A 205 17.42 -0.69 22.82
N VAL A 206 16.22 -0.39 22.32
CA VAL A 206 15.35 -1.36 21.64
C VAL A 206 16.04 -1.96 20.41
N THR A 207 16.64 -1.13 19.55
CA THR A 207 17.37 -1.61 18.37
C THR A 207 18.53 -2.52 18.76
N THR A 208 19.37 -2.10 19.71
CA THR A 208 20.51 -2.90 20.18
C THR A 208 20.06 -4.21 20.79
N THR A 209 19.08 -4.20 21.68
CA THR A 209 18.56 -5.42 22.32
C THR A 209 17.94 -6.37 21.30
N THR A 210 17.18 -5.86 20.32
CA THR A 210 16.59 -6.68 19.26
C THR A 210 17.65 -7.37 18.42
N VAL A 211 18.69 -6.63 18.00
CA VAL A 211 19.80 -7.19 17.22
C VAL A 211 20.64 -8.18 18.03
N GLN A 212 20.87 -7.92 19.32
CA GLN A 212 21.63 -8.83 20.18
C GLN A 212 20.88 -10.11 20.52
N ALA A 213 19.54 -10.05 20.62
CA ALA A 213 18.72 -11.24 20.85
C ALA A 213 18.69 -12.14 19.60
N ALA A 214 18.65 -11.53 18.41
CA ALA A 214 18.64 -12.25 17.14
C ALA A 214 19.92 -13.06 16.88
N GLY A 215 19.79 -14.18 16.17
CA GLY A 215 20.90 -15.07 15.83
C GLY A 215 21.48 -15.89 16.98
N THR A 216 20.88 -15.82 18.17
CA THR A 216 21.26 -16.69 19.30
C THR A 216 20.64 -18.09 19.15
N PRO A 217 21.18 -19.13 19.80
CA PRO A 217 20.59 -20.47 19.77
C PRO A 217 19.12 -20.50 20.22
N ASP A 218 18.77 -19.64 21.17
CA ASP A 218 17.40 -19.54 21.71
C ASP A 218 16.49 -18.64 20.85
N CYS A 219 17.06 -17.80 19.99
CA CYS A 219 16.32 -16.90 19.10
C CYS A 219 16.97 -16.84 17.71
N PRO A 220 16.77 -17.87 16.87
CA PRO A 220 17.50 -18.06 15.61
C PRO A 220 17.01 -17.15 14.47
N VAL A 221 16.27 -16.09 14.79
CA VAL A 221 15.75 -15.15 13.79
C VAL A 221 16.90 -14.37 13.14
N GLU A 222 16.85 -14.23 11.82
CA GLU A 222 17.78 -13.39 11.07
C GLU A 222 17.16 -12.01 10.83
N ILE A 223 17.88 -10.93 11.16
CA ILE A 223 17.43 -9.56 10.86
C ILE A 223 18.17 -9.05 9.64
N SER A 224 17.43 -8.41 8.72
CA SER A 224 17.99 -7.71 7.58
C SER A 224 17.36 -6.32 7.47
N ALA A 225 18.19 -5.32 7.16
CA ALA A 225 17.75 -3.95 6.86
C ALA A 225 17.36 -3.78 5.38
N LEU A 226 17.01 -4.88 4.69
CA LEU A 226 16.59 -4.83 3.30
C LEU A 226 15.23 -4.12 3.22
N ASP A 227 15.25 -2.92 2.66
CA ASP A 227 14.05 -2.19 2.27
C ASP A 227 13.94 -2.17 0.74
N ASP A 228 13.01 -2.96 0.21
CA ASP A 228 12.86 -3.17 -1.24
C ASP A 228 11.61 -2.48 -1.77
N GLU A 229 11.81 -1.19 -2.05
CA GLU A 229 10.81 -0.27 -2.57
C GLU A 229 10.75 -0.23 -4.10
N THR A 230 11.32 -1.23 -4.79
CA THR A 230 11.29 -1.32 -6.27
C THR A 230 9.87 -1.47 -6.87
N TYR A 231 8.82 -1.52 -6.05
CA TYR A 231 7.45 -1.38 -6.53
C TYR A 231 7.07 0.07 -6.88
N LEU A 232 7.82 1.06 -6.37
CA LEU A 232 7.60 2.49 -6.65
C LEU A 232 7.86 2.85 -8.11
N THR A 233 8.57 2.00 -8.86
CA THR A 233 9.01 2.28 -10.23
C THR A 233 8.25 1.48 -11.30
N GLY A 234 7.28 0.62 -10.94
CA GLY A 234 6.58 -0.26 -11.88
C GLY A 234 5.06 -0.27 -11.72
N HIS A 235 4.34 0.30 -12.69
CA HIS A 235 2.91 0.02 -12.88
C HIS A 235 2.80 -1.34 -13.57
N MET A 236 2.68 -2.39 -12.76
CA MET A 236 2.64 -3.75 -13.27
C MET A 236 1.22 -4.27 -13.25
N SER A 237 0.80 -4.83 -14.38
CA SER A 237 -0.51 -5.45 -14.54
C SER A 237 -0.76 -6.47 -13.44
N TRP A 238 -2.03 -6.69 -13.12
CA TRP A 238 -2.46 -7.70 -12.17
C TRP A 238 -2.31 -9.12 -12.76
N PRO A 239 -2.27 -10.18 -11.94
CA PRO A 239 -2.20 -11.53 -12.47
C PRO A 239 -3.46 -11.84 -13.29
N HIS A 240 -3.28 -12.26 -14.54
CA HIS A 240 -4.36 -12.79 -15.39
C HIS A 240 -4.29 -14.31 -15.54
N ALA A 241 -3.18 -14.92 -15.11
CA ALA A 241 -2.97 -16.34 -15.12
C ALA A 241 -2.97 -16.89 -13.68
N PRO A 242 -3.34 -18.17 -13.49
CA PRO A 242 -3.18 -18.82 -12.20
C PRO A 242 -1.72 -18.73 -11.75
N VAL A 243 -1.50 -18.19 -10.56
CA VAL A 243 -0.21 -18.25 -9.86
C VAL A 243 0.10 -19.71 -9.51
N CYS A 244 -0.93 -20.55 -9.47
CA CYS A 244 -0.82 -21.98 -9.28
C CYS A 244 -1.35 -22.83 -10.43
N ALA A 245 -0.42 -23.37 -11.22
CA ALA A 245 -0.71 -24.30 -12.31
C ALA A 245 -1.49 -25.55 -11.84
N LYS A 246 -1.27 -26.02 -10.60
CA LYS A 246 -2.01 -27.17 -10.03
C LYS A 246 -3.50 -26.89 -9.76
N HIS A 247 -3.89 -25.62 -9.64
CA HIS A 247 -5.29 -25.21 -9.45
C HIS A 247 -5.96 -24.74 -10.76
N ALA A 248 -5.18 -24.47 -11.82
CA ALA A 248 -5.68 -24.09 -13.13
C ALA A 248 -6.61 -25.16 -13.76
N THR A 249 -6.33 -26.43 -13.49
CA THR A 249 -7.13 -27.57 -13.98
C THR A 249 -8.51 -27.69 -13.34
N LEU A 250 -8.75 -27.05 -12.19
CA LEU A 250 -10.07 -27.02 -11.53
C LEU A 250 -10.88 -25.75 -11.89
N ALA A 251 -10.22 -24.70 -12.37
CA ALA A 251 -10.84 -23.40 -12.66
C ALA A 251 -11.27 -23.20 -14.14
N GLY A 252 -11.10 -24.21 -15.00
CA GLY A 252 -11.41 -24.17 -16.44
C GLY A 252 -12.88 -23.94 -16.85
N GLY A 253 -13.74 -23.46 -15.95
CA GLY A 253 -15.15 -23.16 -16.22
C GLY A 253 -15.55 -21.69 -16.08
N ALA A 254 -14.70 -20.80 -15.57
CA ALA A 254 -15.07 -19.39 -15.40
C ALA A 254 -14.82 -18.58 -16.68
N ARG A 255 -15.89 -18.34 -17.44
CA ARG A 255 -15.91 -17.41 -18.58
C ARG A 255 -15.38 -16.03 -18.16
N ALA A 256 -14.53 -15.44 -19.00
CA ALA A 256 -14.15 -14.03 -18.94
C ALA A 256 -15.43 -13.15 -18.87
N ALA A 257 -15.54 -12.32 -17.84
CA ALA A 257 -16.65 -11.38 -17.71
C ALA A 257 -16.57 -10.32 -18.81
N SER A 258 -17.65 -10.18 -19.59
CA SER A 258 -17.80 -9.10 -20.57
C SER A 258 -17.89 -7.75 -19.86
N ILE A 259 -17.06 -6.79 -20.25
CA ILE A 259 -17.13 -5.40 -19.78
C ILE A 259 -18.46 -4.81 -20.28
N SER A 260 -19.30 -4.32 -19.38
CA SER A 260 -20.58 -3.68 -19.72
C SER A 260 -20.36 -2.26 -20.28
N GLU A 261 -21.03 -1.92 -21.38
CA GLU A 261 -20.96 -0.60 -22.05
C GLU A 261 -21.81 0.49 -21.37
N THR A 262 -22.60 0.13 -20.35
CA THR A 262 -23.47 1.08 -19.66
C THR A 262 -22.67 2.10 -18.84
N PRO A 263 -22.94 3.41 -18.95
CA PRO A 263 -22.36 4.41 -18.07
C PRO A 263 -22.67 4.07 -16.62
N VAL A 264 -21.64 4.11 -15.76
CA VAL A 264 -21.83 3.89 -14.33
C VAL A 264 -21.59 5.23 -13.63
N SER A 265 -22.32 5.48 -12.55
CA SER A 265 -22.16 6.69 -11.73
C SER A 265 -20.84 6.63 -10.96
N GLY A 266 -20.05 7.69 -11.07
CA GLY A 266 -18.86 7.98 -10.30
C GLY A 266 -17.61 8.11 -11.17
N TYR A 267 -16.43 8.04 -10.56
CA TYR A 267 -15.20 8.56 -11.15
C TYR A 267 -14.08 7.51 -11.17
N CYS A 268 -13.51 7.27 -12.34
CA CYS A 268 -12.26 6.55 -12.49
C CYS A 268 -11.13 7.43 -11.96
N SER A 269 -10.47 7.05 -10.85
CA SER A 269 -9.29 7.74 -10.35
C SER A 269 -8.14 6.76 -10.25
N GLU A 270 -7.08 6.98 -11.03
CA GLU A 270 -5.78 6.43 -10.64
C GLU A 270 -5.08 7.42 -9.69
N THR A 271 -4.42 6.83 -8.70
CA THR A 271 -3.58 7.47 -7.70
C THR A 271 -2.42 8.22 -8.37
N VAL A 272 -2.26 9.50 -8.03
CA VAL A 272 -1.05 10.33 -8.21
C VAL A 272 -0.69 10.71 -9.66
N LEU A 273 -1.21 11.86 -10.09
CA LEU A 273 -0.42 13.05 -10.44
C LEU A 273 -1.43 14.14 -10.83
N THR A 274 -1.67 15.10 -9.92
CA THR A 274 -2.44 16.30 -10.29
C THR A 274 -1.71 17.00 -11.43
N CYS A 275 -2.28 16.99 -12.63
CA CYS A 275 -1.87 17.89 -13.70
C CYS A 275 -2.15 19.32 -13.24
N ARG A 276 -1.16 19.99 -12.65
CA ARG A 276 -1.23 21.44 -12.44
C ARG A 276 -1.10 22.09 -13.81
N SER A 277 -2.01 23.02 -14.11
CA SER A 277 -2.17 23.70 -15.39
C SER A 277 -0.96 24.50 -15.91
N ARG A 278 0.20 24.43 -15.26
CA ARG A 278 1.41 25.17 -15.62
C ARG A 278 2.52 24.33 -16.23
N ASP A 279 2.48 23.00 -16.07
CA ASP A 279 3.48 22.12 -16.70
C ASP A 279 2.86 21.41 -17.90
N HIS A 280 3.41 21.64 -19.10
CA HIS A 280 3.00 21.01 -20.37
C HIS A 280 3.26 19.49 -20.45
N LYS A 281 3.45 18.81 -19.32
CA LYS A 281 3.66 17.36 -19.23
C LYS A 281 2.40 16.63 -18.74
N CYS A 282 1.24 16.98 -19.29
CA CYS A 282 0.14 16.01 -19.36
C CYS A 282 0.62 14.90 -20.28
N SER A 283 0.65 13.67 -19.79
CA SER A 283 1.19 12.55 -20.57
C SER A 283 0.43 12.46 -21.89
N HIS A 284 1.16 12.37 -23.01
CA HIS A 284 0.52 12.26 -24.31
C HIS A 284 -0.22 10.94 -24.33
N CYS A 285 -1.47 10.93 -24.77
CA CYS A 285 -2.34 9.77 -24.61
C CYS A 285 -1.93 8.54 -25.49
N LYS A 286 -0.80 8.66 -26.18
CA LYS A 286 -0.11 7.57 -26.88
C LYS A 286 0.86 6.78 -25.98
N THR A 287 1.41 7.42 -24.96
CA THR A 287 2.44 6.85 -24.09
C THR A 287 2.09 6.94 -22.61
N GLY A 288 1.09 7.75 -22.26
CA GLY A 288 0.61 7.91 -20.90
C GLY A 288 -0.42 6.87 -20.48
N TYR A 289 -0.60 6.76 -19.16
CA TYR A 289 -1.60 5.89 -18.51
C TYR A 289 -2.85 6.66 -18.09
N SER A 290 -2.73 7.98 -17.88
CA SER A 290 -3.88 8.84 -17.62
C SER A 290 -3.59 10.28 -18.00
N GLY A 291 -4.65 11.06 -18.20
CA GLY A 291 -4.53 12.48 -18.45
C GLY A 291 -5.89 13.17 -18.55
N SER A 292 -5.84 14.47 -18.84
CA SER A 292 -7.04 15.28 -18.98
C SER A 292 -7.05 16.02 -20.30
N TRP A 293 -8.20 16.09 -20.96
CA TRP A 293 -8.45 17.05 -22.02
C TRP A 293 -9.14 18.29 -21.45
N HIS A 294 -8.66 19.46 -21.85
CA HIS A 294 -9.33 20.71 -21.54
C HIS A 294 -10.68 20.77 -22.26
N ALA A 295 -11.77 20.56 -21.53
CA ALA A 295 -13.10 20.49 -22.12
C ALA A 295 -13.46 21.73 -22.96
N ARG A 296 -13.09 22.93 -22.52
CA ARG A 296 -13.30 24.17 -23.30
C ARG A 296 -12.50 24.20 -24.60
N ARG A 297 -11.26 23.74 -24.59
CA ARG A 297 -10.37 23.76 -25.77
C ARG A 297 -10.83 22.76 -26.84
N PHE A 298 -11.37 21.63 -26.41
CA PHE A 298 -11.80 20.53 -27.29
C PHE A 298 -13.33 20.46 -27.45
N ASN A 299 -14.07 21.46 -26.96
CA ASN A 299 -15.53 21.54 -26.99
C ASN A 299 -16.22 20.26 -26.44
N ILE A 300 -15.74 19.74 -25.30
CA ILE A 300 -16.27 18.54 -24.64
C ILE A 300 -17.34 18.96 -23.61
N THR A 301 -18.60 18.73 -23.95
CA THR A 301 -19.78 19.09 -23.15
C THR A 301 -20.52 17.89 -22.57
N SER A 302 -20.04 16.68 -22.87
CA SER A 302 -20.68 15.43 -22.44
C SER A 302 -19.68 14.29 -22.23
N LEU A 303 -20.11 13.25 -21.51
CA LEU A 303 -19.35 12.00 -21.39
C LEU A 303 -19.16 11.33 -22.77
N ASP A 304 -20.09 11.48 -23.71
CA ASP A 304 -20.00 10.93 -25.08
C ASP A 304 -18.88 11.60 -25.88
N GLU A 305 -18.74 12.91 -25.75
CA GLU A 305 -17.62 13.65 -26.34
C GLU A 305 -16.30 13.28 -25.71
N CYS A 306 -16.29 13.08 -24.39
CA CYS A 306 -15.13 12.61 -23.67
C CYS A 306 -14.69 11.21 -24.15
N ALA A 307 -15.64 10.29 -24.31
CA ALA A 307 -15.40 8.95 -24.85
C ALA A 307 -14.96 8.99 -26.32
N ARG A 308 -15.49 9.90 -27.15
CA ARG A 308 -15.03 10.07 -28.54
C ARG A 308 -13.56 10.48 -28.60
N MET A 309 -13.10 11.37 -27.73
CA MET A 309 -11.68 11.73 -27.63
C MET A 309 -10.81 10.51 -27.30
N CYS A 310 -11.29 9.64 -26.41
CA CYS A 310 -10.64 8.38 -26.05
C CYS A 310 -10.48 7.42 -27.23
N THR A 311 -11.45 7.34 -28.15
CA THR A 311 -11.32 6.45 -29.33
C THR A 311 -10.16 6.82 -30.26
N GLY A 312 -9.73 8.08 -30.27
CA GLY A 312 -8.57 8.55 -31.04
C GLY A 312 -7.23 8.35 -30.33
N CYS A 313 -7.23 7.65 -29.19
CA CYS A 313 -6.14 7.63 -28.24
C CYS A 313 -5.69 6.20 -27.92
N GLN A 314 -4.44 5.88 -28.25
CA GLN A 314 -3.92 4.50 -28.21
C GLN A 314 -4.01 3.86 -26.82
N ASN A 315 -3.67 4.63 -25.78
CA ASN A 315 -3.69 4.12 -24.41
C ASN A 315 -4.96 4.50 -23.65
N CYS A 316 -6.03 4.98 -24.31
CA CYS A 316 -7.25 5.29 -23.58
C CYS A 316 -8.21 4.10 -23.59
N ALA A 317 -8.65 3.66 -22.41
CA ALA A 317 -9.64 2.60 -22.24
C ALA A 317 -10.84 3.04 -21.38
N PHE A 318 -10.70 4.11 -20.60
CA PHE A 318 -11.76 4.63 -19.73
C PHE A 318 -11.76 6.14 -19.74
N VAL A 319 -12.93 6.72 -19.51
CA VAL A 319 -13.08 8.16 -19.32
C VAL A 319 -13.92 8.50 -18.09
N SER A 320 -13.62 9.64 -17.48
CA SER A 320 -14.41 10.29 -16.44
C SER A 320 -14.77 11.71 -16.89
N TYR A 321 -16.05 12.06 -16.84
CA TYR A 321 -16.54 13.39 -17.18
C TYR A 321 -17.19 14.03 -15.95
N LEU A 322 -16.74 15.24 -15.61
CA LEU A 322 -17.27 16.03 -14.50
C LEU A 322 -17.86 17.35 -15.02
N PRO A 323 -19.18 17.41 -15.31
CA PRO A 323 -19.84 18.61 -15.80
C PRO A 323 -19.86 19.74 -14.76
N SER A 324 -19.81 19.41 -13.47
CA SER A 324 -19.85 20.38 -12.37
C SER A 324 -18.51 21.09 -12.13
N ALA A 325 -17.41 20.62 -12.72
CA ALA A 325 -16.15 21.33 -12.68
C ALA A 325 -16.23 22.64 -13.49
N GLN A 326 -15.55 23.69 -13.06
CA GLN A 326 -15.42 24.94 -13.81
C GLN A 326 -13.96 25.21 -14.18
N PRO A 327 -13.54 24.98 -15.45
CA PRO A 327 -14.32 24.38 -16.54
C PRO A 327 -14.60 22.89 -16.33
N ALA A 328 -15.58 22.33 -17.05
CA ALA A 328 -15.84 20.89 -17.03
C ALA A 328 -14.54 20.12 -17.29
N SER A 329 -14.37 18.95 -16.67
CA SER A 329 -13.19 18.12 -16.88
C SER A 329 -13.55 16.84 -17.62
N CYS A 330 -12.68 16.45 -18.54
CA CYS A 330 -12.74 15.18 -19.24
C CYS A 330 -11.39 14.50 -19.05
N GLU A 331 -11.39 13.42 -18.30
CA GLU A 331 -10.20 12.65 -17.95
C GLU A 331 -10.25 11.29 -18.60
N TRP A 332 -9.07 10.79 -18.95
CA TRP A 332 -8.90 9.47 -19.55
C TRP A 332 -7.89 8.64 -18.79
N PHE A 333 -8.06 7.34 -18.92
CA PHE A 333 -7.24 6.34 -18.24
C PHE A 333 -7.05 5.12 -19.15
N SER A 334 -5.86 4.53 -19.13
CA SER A 334 -5.55 3.28 -19.81
C SER A 334 -6.09 2.07 -19.10
N GLU A 335 -6.24 2.20 -17.78
CA GLU A 335 -6.81 1.21 -16.88
C GLU A 335 -7.66 1.93 -15.84
N CYS A 336 -8.72 1.27 -15.35
CA CYS A 336 -9.55 1.84 -14.29
C CYS A 336 -9.56 0.91 -13.08
N GLU A 337 -9.08 1.42 -11.94
CA GLU A 337 -8.95 0.65 -10.69
C GLU A 337 -10.12 0.85 -9.71
N ALA A 338 -11.39 0.96 -10.15
CA ALA A 338 -12.51 1.03 -9.20
C ALA A 338 -13.91 0.78 -9.81
N PRO A 339 -14.86 0.25 -9.02
CA PRO A 339 -16.24 0.72 -9.10
C PRO A 339 -16.26 2.15 -8.55
N LEU A 340 -16.09 3.10 -9.47
CA LEU A 340 -16.49 4.49 -9.39
C LEU A 340 -16.82 5.03 -7.99
N TYR A 341 -15.89 5.77 -7.38
CA TYR A 341 -16.23 6.60 -6.22
C TYR A 341 -17.40 7.53 -6.61
N PRO A 342 -18.47 7.63 -5.82
CA PRO A 342 -19.55 8.58 -6.10
C PRO A 342 -19.05 10.00 -5.79
N MET A 343 -18.24 10.57 -6.69
CA MET A 343 -18.18 12.01 -6.80
C MET A 343 -19.53 12.46 -7.36
N ALA A 344 -20.28 13.22 -6.56
CA ALA A 344 -21.58 13.72 -6.97
C ALA A 344 -21.46 14.47 -8.32
N GLY A 345 -22.11 13.91 -9.35
CA GLY A 345 -22.10 14.44 -10.71
C GLY A 345 -20.99 13.94 -11.63
N ALA A 346 -20.04 13.09 -11.16
CA ALA A 346 -19.09 12.42 -12.04
C ALA A 346 -19.75 11.25 -12.78
N LEU A 347 -19.48 11.13 -14.07
CA LEU A 347 -19.87 9.98 -14.87
C LEU A 347 -18.62 9.33 -15.46
N SER A 348 -18.57 8.00 -15.46
CA SER A 348 -17.47 7.26 -16.08
C SER A 348 -17.98 6.15 -16.97
N ARG A 349 -17.16 5.81 -17.97
CA ARG A 349 -17.46 4.77 -18.94
C ARG A 349 -16.21 4.11 -19.49
N ALA A 350 -16.27 2.79 -19.67
CA ALA A 350 -15.32 2.04 -20.46
C ALA A 350 -15.51 2.34 -21.95
N VAL A 351 -14.42 2.59 -22.66
CA VAL A 351 -14.43 2.88 -24.09
C VAL A 351 -13.92 1.63 -24.82
N PRO A 352 -14.75 0.97 -25.64
CA PRO A 352 -14.32 -0.18 -26.42
C PRO A 352 -13.12 0.20 -27.29
N ARG A 353 -12.04 -0.56 -27.21
CA ARG A 353 -10.94 -0.40 -28.16
C ARG A 353 -11.45 -0.82 -29.53
N ARG A 354 -11.18 -0.03 -30.57
CA ARG A 354 -11.23 -0.57 -31.93
C ARG A 354 -10.23 -1.73 -31.94
N GLN A 355 -10.71 -2.95 -32.18
CA GLN A 355 -9.82 -4.01 -32.63
C GLN A 355 -9.07 -3.42 -33.82
N GLN A 356 -7.76 -3.27 -33.68
CA GLN A 356 -6.92 -3.03 -34.84
C GLN A 356 -7.05 -4.32 -35.63
N ASP A 357 -7.72 -4.26 -36.77
CA ASP A 357 -7.66 -5.33 -37.76
C ASP A 357 -6.16 -5.54 -38.06
N GLU A 358 -5.61 -6.65 -37.58
CA GLU A 358 -4.23 -7.10 -37.85
C GLU A 358 -4.03 -7.42 -39.33
#